data_AF-A0A4U6V2X0-F1
#
_entry.id   AF-A0A4U6V2X0-F1
#
_cell.length_a   1.000
_cell.length_b   1.000
_cell.length_c   1.000
_cell.angle_alpha   90.00
_cell.angle_beta   90.00
_cell.angle_gamma   90.00
#
_symmetry.space_group_name_H-M   'P 1'
#
loop_
_entity.id
_entity.type
_entity.pdbx_description
1 polymer ?
#
loop_
_entity_poly.entity_id
_entity_poly.type
_entity_poly.pdbx_seq_one_letter_code
_entity_poly.pdbx_strand_id
1 'polypeptide(L)'
;MASSSASPAPAPAGESLRQKRILSSKLYLEVPSSKVPVVYSPAYDISFLGLEKLHPFDSAKWGRICRYLTREGHLEKKQVVEPLEACKEDLLVVHTEAYLNSLKCSFRVASIVEVPPVSLVPNWIVQKKLLYPFRKQVGGSILSAKLALERGWAINVGGGFHHCSAEEGGGFCAYADISLCIQFAFVRLNISRLLIIDLDAHQGNGHEKDFANDGRVYILDMYNAGIYPFDFTAKQYIDQKVELASGTKTDEYLELLDKALENILFAGLQK
;
A
#
# COMPACT_ATOMS: atom_id res chain seq x y z
N MET A 1 -44.89 24.95 -11.13
CA MET A 1 -44.03 24.31 -10.12
C MET A 1 -42.60 24.43 -10.61
N ALA A 2 -41.81 25.34 -10.02
CA ALA A 2 -40.42 25.56 -10.43
C ALA A 2 -39.52 24.53 -9.72
N SER A 3 -38.86 23.70 -10.51
CA SER A 3 -37.86 22.72 -10.05
C SER A 3 -36.59 23.46 -9.65
N SER A 4 -36.31 23.56 -8.35
CA SER A 4 -35.03 24.05 -7.85
C SER A 4 -33.97 22.95 -7.97
N SER A 5 -33.02 23.11 -8.89
CA SER A 5 -31.80 22.32 -8.91
C SER A 5 -30.91 22.77 -7.75
N ALA A 6 -30.86 21.95 -6.70
CA ALA A 6 -29.90 22.16 -5.61
C ALA A 6 -28.50 21.83 -6.12
N SER A 7 -27.63 22.83 -6.17
CA SER A 7 -26.20 22.63 -6.38
C SER A 7 -25.61 21.83 -5.20
N PRO A 8 -24.69 20.88 -5.43
CA PRO A 8 -24.08 20.12 -4.36
C PRO A 8 -23.26 21.06 -3.46
N ALA A 9 -23.34 20.82 -2.15
CA ALA A 9 -22.59 21.59 -1.16
C ALA A 9 -21.07 21.51 -1.46
N PRO A 10 -20.31 22.60 -1.26
CA PRO A 10 -18.87 22.59 -1.48
C PRO A 10 -18.21 21.59 -0.53
N ALA A 11 -17.37 20.70 -1.07
CA ALA A 11 -16.59 19.77 -0.28
C ALA A 11 -15.76 20.53 0.76
N PRO A 12 -15.60 20.00 2.00
CA PRO A 12 -14.81 20.64 3.04
C PRO A 12 -13.40 20.97 2.52
N ALA A 13 -12.83 22.11 2.95
CA ALA A 13 -11.62 22.67 2.38
C ALA A 13 -10.43 21.68 2.26
N GLY A 14 -10.31 20.72 3.19
CA GLY A 14 -9.31 19.65 3.16
C GLY A 14 -9.49 18.64 2.02
N GLU A 15 -10.73 18.29 1.67
CA GLU A 15 -11.04 17.39 0.55
C GLU A 15 -10.70 18.06 -0.79
N SER A 16 -10.93 19.37 -0.89
CA SER A 16 -10.54 20.16 -2.07
C SER A 16 -9.02 20.21 -2.28
N LEU A 17 -8.22 20.23 -1.22
CA LEU A 17 -6.74 20.23 -1.31
C LEU A 17 -6.20 18.85 -1.65
N ARG A 18 -6.74 17.79 -1.04
CA ARG A 18 -6.40 16.40 -1.35
C ARG A 18 -6.64 16.12 -2.84
N GLN A 19 -7.82 16.48 -3.35
CA GLN A 19 -8.16 16.29 -4.76
C GLN A 19 -7.19 17.05 -5.67
N LYS A 20 -6.83 18.29 -5.34
CA LYS A 20 -5.83 19.07 -6.11
C LYS A 20 -4.45 18.38 -6.14
N ARG A 21 -3.98 17.84 -5.01
CA ARG A 21 -2.71 17.07 -4.95
C ARG A 21 -2.74 15.85 -5.84
N ILE A 22 -3.83 15.09 -5.78
CA ILE A 22 -4.01 13.89 -6.61
C ILE A 22 -4.03 14.26 -8.10
N LEU A 23 -4.79 15.30 -8.48
CA LEU A 23 -4.95 15.70 -9.88
C LEU A 23 -3.67 16.30 -10.48
N SER A 24 -2.82 16.93 -9.67
CA SER A 24 -1.53 17.49 -10.11
C SER A 24 -0.37 16.49 -10.09
N SER A 25 -0.58 15.32 -9.48
CA SER A 25 0.43 14.26 -9.38
C SER A 25 0.87 13.75 -10.76
N LYS A 26 2.15 13.34 -10.82
CA LYS A 26 2.77 12.76 -12.02
C LYS A 26 2.88 11.25 -11.97
N LEU A 27 2.39 10.61 -10.91
CA LEU A 27 2.53 9.16 -10.70
C LEU A 27 1.75 8.31 -11.72
N TYR A 28 0.76 8.90 -12.39
CA TYR A 28 0.04 8.28 -13.50
C TYR A 28 0.81 8.51 -14.80
N LEU A 29 1.53 7.49 -15.23
CA LEU A 29 2.27 7.48 -16.49
C LEU A 29 1.47 6.78 -17.59
N GLU A 30 1.69 7.22 -18.83
CA GLU A 30 1.31 6.45 -20.01
C GLU A 30 2.26 5.27 -20.18
N VAL A 31 1.69 4.07 -20.27
CA VAL A 31 2.45 2.81 -20.34
C VAL A 31 2.14 2.11 -21.67
N PRO A 32 3.15 1.92 -22.54
CA PRO A 32 2.95 1.24 -23.82
C PRO A 32 2.33 -0.16 -23.67
N SER A 33 1.55 -0.59 -24.66
CA SER A 33 0.94 -1.93 -24.70
C SER A 33 1.96 -3.06 -24.77
N SER A 34 3.20 -2.77 -25.21
CA SER A 34 4.31 -3.73 -25.23
C SER A 34 4.86 -4.09 -23.84
N LYS A 35 4.54 -3.30 -22.81
CA LYS A 35 4.87 -3.60 -21.41
C LYS A 35 3.80 -4.50 -20.81
N VAL A 36 4.18 -5.41 -19.93
CA VAL A 36 3.23 -6.18 -19.10
C VAL A 36 2.91 -5.39 -17.83
N PRO A 37 1.73 -5.55 -17.20
CA PRO A 37 1.35 -4.77 -16.01
C PRO A 37 2.05 -5.28 -14.72
N VAL A 38 3.36 -5.48 -14.80
CA VAL A 38 4.24 -5.80 -13.67
C VAL A 38 5.12 -4.59 -13.44
N VAL A 39 4.94 -3.96 -12.28
CA VAL A 39 5.60 -2.71 -11.89
C VAL A 39 6.76 -3.03 -10.93
N TYR A 40 7.95 -2.61 -11.32
CA TYR A 40 9.18 -2.78 -10.54
C TYR A 40 10.24 -1.78 -10.96
N SER A 41 11.02 -1.29 -9.99
CA SER A 41 12.27 -0.56 -10.24
C SER A 41 13.41 -1.27 -9.53
N PRO A 42 14.62 -1.35 -10.12
CA PRO A 42 15.82 -1.77 -9.40
C PRO A 42 16.07 -1.01 -8.10
N ALA A 43 15.54 0.21 -7.98
CA ALA A 43 15.59 1.01 -6.76
C ALA A 43 14.77 0.44 -5.59
N TYR A 44 13.92 -0.56 -5.80
CA TYR A 44 13.19 -1.22 -4.72
C TYR A 44 14.15 -1.97 -3.81
N ASP A 45 15.20 -2.58 -4.38
CA ASP A 45 16.20 -3.30 -3.61
C ASP A 45 17.00 -2.31 -2.74
N ILE A 46 16.91 -2.46 -1.42
CA ILE A 46 17.58 -1.58 -0.47
C ILE A 46 18.99 -2.10 -0.21
N SER A 47 20.00 -1.35 -0.66
CA SER A 47 21.39 -1.49 -0.25
C SER A 47 21.77 -0.30 0.62
N PHE A 48 21.97 -0.57 1.91
CA PHE A 48 22.11 0.43 2.95
C PHE A 48 23.37 0.22 3.79
N LEU A 49 24.50 0.13 3.09
CA LEU A 49 25.84 0.01 3.67
C LEU A 49 26.00 -1.24 4.56
N GLY A 50 25.24 -2.30 4.30
CA GLY A 50 25.25 -3.54 5.06
C GLY A 50 24.26 -3.55 6.23
N LEU A 51 23.69 -2.40 6.62
CA LEU A 51 22.70 -2.35 7.69
C LEU A 51 21.40 -3.04 7.31
N GLU A 52 21.09 -3.11 6.01
CA GLU A 52 19.95 -3.87 5.48
C GLU A 52 20.00 -5.35 5.88
N LYS A 53 21.19 -5.90 6.16
CA LYS A 53 21.36 -7.31 6.54
C LYS A 53 20.99 -7.60 8.00
N LEU A 54 20.77 -6.56 8.80
CA LEU A 54 20.27 -6.69 10.17
C LEU A 54 18.74 -6.77 10.21
N HIS A 55 18.08 -6.49 9.08
CA HIS A 55 16.64 -6.60 8.94
C HIS A 55 16.25 -8.08 8.75
N PRO A 56 15.14 -8.56 9.34
CA PRO A 56 14.72 -9.97 9.20
C PRO A 56 14.35 -10.34 7.76
N PHE A 57 13.88 -9.38 6.96
CA PHE A 57 13.58 -9.58 5.54
C PHE A 57 14.75 -9.32 4.61
N ASP A 58 14.83 -10.12 3.54
CA ASP A 58 15.72 -9.87 2.39
C ASP A 58 15.32 -8.59 1.68
N SER A 59 16.12 -7.55 1.88
CA SER A 59 15.91 -6.22 1.32
C SER A 59 16.10 -6.14 -0.20
N ALA A 60 16.52 -7.23 -0.85
CA ALA A 60 16.65 -7.37 -2.30
C ALA A 60 15.68 -8.44 -2.89
N LYS A 61 14.65 -8.84 -2.13
CA LYS A 61 13.69 -9.88 -2.54
C LYS A 61 12.97 -9.53 -3.85
N TRP A 62 12.65 -8.26 -4.07
CA TRP A 62 11.91 -7.79 -5.25
C TRP A 62 12.70 -8.03 -6.55
N GLY A 63 13.97 -7.64 -6.57
CA GLY A 63 14.84 -7.96 -7.70
C GLY A 63 15.06 -9.46 -7.90
N ARG A 64 15.05 -10.27 -6.82
CA ARG A 64 15.11 -11.73 -6.95
C ARG A 64 13.87 -12.30 -7.61
N ILE A 65 12.67 -11.82 -7.27
CA ILE A 65 11.41 -12.22 -7.91
C ILE A 65 11.48 -11.92 -9.41
N CYS A 66 11.85 -10.69 -9.80
CA CYS A 66 11.96 -10.33 -11.22
C CYS A 66 13.01 -11.15 -11.97
N ARG A 67 14.17 -11.41 -11.34
CA ARG A 67 15.22 -12.26 -11.93
C ARG A 67 14.75 -13.70 -12.11
N TYR A 68 14.04 -14.25 -11.13
CA TYR A 68 13.44 -15.59 -11.21
C TYR A 68 12.46 -15.66 -12.38
N LEU A 69 11.46 -14.77 -12.42
CA LEU A 69 10.45 -14.74 -13.50
C LEU A 69 11.08 -14.55 -14.89
N THR A 70 12.17 -13.77 -14.97
CA THR A 70 12.90 -13.60 -16.24
C THR A 70 13.61 -14.88 -16.66
N ARG A 71 14.24 -15.58 -15.72
CA ARG A 71 14.96 -16.83 -15.99
C ARG A 71 14.00 -17.94 -16.42
N GLU A 72 12.81 -18.03 -15.80
CA GLU A 72 11.78 -19.01 -16.16
C GLU A 72 10.99 -18.64 -17.43
N GLY A 73 11.29 -17.50 -18.07
CA GLY A 73 10.64 -17.07 -19.31
C GLY A 73 9.23 -16.49 -19.13
N HIS A 74 8.81 -16.19 -17.90
CA HIS A 74 7.49 -15.60 -17.60
C HIS A 74 7.47 -14.06 -17.74
N LEU A 75 8.64 -13.41 -17.76
CA LEU A 75 8.75 -11.96 -17.79
C LEU A 75 10.01 -11.52 -18.54
N GLU A 76 9.91 -10.70 -19.58
CA GLU A 76 11.11 -10.08 -20.15
C GLU A 76 11.44 -8.77 -19.43
N LYS A 77 12.73 -8.54 -19.12
CA LYS A 77 13.18 -7.32 -18.42
C LYS A 77 12.70 -6.02 -19.10
N LYS A 78 12.64 -6.00 -20.44
CA LYS A 78 12.17 -4.83 -21.21
C LYS A 78 10.65 -4.61 -21.10
N GLN A 79 9.89 -5.60 -20.66
CA GLN A 79 8.43 -5.52 -20.51
C GLN A 79 8.00 -5.00 -19.13
N VAL A 80 8.90 -4.96 -18.14
CA VAL A 80 8.62 -4.40 -16.81
C VAL A 80 8.34 -2.89 -16.89
N VAL A 81 7.36 -2.44 -16.12
CA VAL A 81 7.00 -1.03 -15.97
C VAL A 81 7.77 -0.44 -14.80
N GLU A 82 8.48 0.65 -15.04
CA GLU A 82 9.21 1.35 -13.97
C GLU A 82 8.39 2.54 -13.45
N PRO A 83 8.09 2.61 -12.14
CA PRO A 83 7.30 3.69 -11.57
C PRO A 83 8.13 4.93 -11.22
N LEU A 84 7.45 6.06 -11.07
CA LEU A 84 8.03 7.26 -10.48
C LEU A 84 8.11 7.16 -8.94
N GLU A 85 8.96 7.99 -8.34
CA GLU A 85 8.97 8.20 -6.89
C GLU A 85 7.78 9.09 -6.48
N ALA A 86 7.06 8.71 -5.42
CA ALA A 86 6.08 9.58 -4.78
C ALA A 86 6.77 10.79 -4.13
N CYS A 87 6.40 12.00 -4.56
CA CYS A 87 6.91 13.23 -3.97
C CYS A 87 6.15 13.57 -2.68
N LYS A 88 6.61 14.61 -1.97
CA LYS A 88 5.96 15.04 -0.72
C LYS A 88 4.47 15.35 -0.89
N GLU A 89 4.08 16.03 -1.98
CA GLU A 89 2.66 16.35 -2.23
C GLU A 89 1.82 15.11 -2.48
N ASP A 90 2.39 14.07 -3.11
CA ASP A 90 1.72 12.78 -3.28
C ASP A 90 1.50 12.13 -1.92
N LEU A 91 2.52 12.12 -1.06
CA LEU A 91 2.44 11.52 0.28
C LEU A 91 1.44 12.26 1.19
N LEU A 92 1.33 13.58 1.06
CA LEU A 92 0.39 14.43 1.81
C LEU A 92 -1.09 14.25 1.41
N VAL A 93 -1.38 13.35 0.46
CA VAL A 93 -2.76 12.94 0.17
C VAL A 93 -3.37 12.16 1.35
N VAL A 94 -2.55 11.33 1.99
CA VAL A 94 -2.92 10.53 3.17
C VAL A 94 -2.16 10.96 4.40
N HIS A 95 -0.83 11.10 4.30
CA HIS A 95 -0.03 11.37 5.48
C HIS A 95 -0.17 12.79 6.00
N THR A 96 -0.07 12.94 7.33
CA THR A 96 0.03 14.26 7.93
C THR A 96 1.42 14.87 7.74
N GLU A 97 1.48 16.19 7.68
CA GLU A 97 2.74 16.94 7.63
C GLU A 97 3.59 16.65 8.88
N ALA A 98 2.96 16.46 10.05
CA ALA A 98 3.63 16.09 11.29
C ALA A 98 4.33 14.73 11.17
N TYR A 99 3.63 13.70 10.66
CA TYR A 99 4.22 12.37 10.44
C TYR A 99 5.37 12.42 9.44
N LEU A 100 5.19 13.05 8.28
CA LEU A 100 6.27 13.16 7.28
C LEU A 100 7.49 13.93 7.81
N ASN A 101 7.28 14.95 8.65
CA ASN A 101 8.38 15.66 9.31
C ASN A 101 9.09 14.80 10.36
N SER A 102 8.38 13.87 11.03
CA SER A 102 8.99 12.93 11.98
C SER A 102 10.04 12.01 11.31
N LEU A 103 9.85 11.67 10.03
CA LEU A 103 10.80 10.85 9.26
C LEU A 103 12.14 11.56 8.96
N LYS A 104 12.23 12.87 9.23
CA LYS A 104 13.52 13.61 9.21
C LYS A 104 14.41 13.27 10.41
N CYS A 105 13.90 12.50 11.37
CA CYS A 105 14.66 11.96 12.49
C CYS A 105 15.03 10.49 12.22
N SER A 106 16.32 10.19 12.14
CA SER A 106 16.81 8.81 11.91
C SER A 106 16.37 7.84 13.01
N PHE A 107 16.22 8.31 14.25
CA PHE A 107 15.69 7.49 15.34
C PHE A 107 14.27 7.00 15.06
N ARG A 108 13.38 7.89 14.58
CA ARG A 108 12.00 7.50 14.23
C ARG A 108 11.99 6.47 13.11
N VAL A 109 12.81 6.66 12.08
CA VAL A 109 12.91 5.70 10.97
C VAL A 109 13.45 4.35 11.45
N ALA A 110 14.48 4.35 12.31
CA ALA A 110 15.05 3.15 12.88
C ALA A 110 14.04 2.34 13.69
N SER A 111 13.14 3.00 14.43
CA SER A 111 12.04 2.34 15.13
C SER A 111 11.02 1.74 14.17
N ILE A 112 10.65 2.45 13.10
CA ILE A 112 9.68 1.95 12.10
C ILE A 112 10.20 0.72 11.38
N VAL A 113 11.48 0.72 10.98
CA VAL A 113 12.10 -0.41 10.27
C VAL A 113 12.72 -1.46 11.20
N GLU A 114 12.63 -1.25 12.52
CA GLU A 114 13.19 -2.11 13.56
C GLU A 114 14.68 -2.47 13.36
N VAL A 115 15.47 -1.52 12.84
CA VAL A 115 16.93 -1.65 12.71
C VAL A 115 17.58 -0.56 13.55
N PRO A 116 17.85 -0.80 14.86
CA PRO A 116 18.34 0.22 15.78
C PRO A 116 19.59 0.99 15.30
N PRO A 117 20.59 0.36 14.64
CA PRO A 117 21.75 1.09 14.12
C PRO A 117 21.44 2.20 13.10
N VAL A 118 20.28 2.16 12.43
CA VAL A 118 19.84 3.23 11.52
C VAL A 118 19.72 4.57 12.24
N SER A 119 19.47 4.56 13.56
CA SER A 119 19.32 5.78 14.37
C SER A 119 20.59 6.64 14.37
N LEU A 120 21.76 6.03 14.17
CA LEU A 120 23.07 6.70 14.16
C LEU A 120 23.47 7.21 12.77
N VAL A 121 22.70 6.85 11.73
CA VAL A 121 23.00 7.23 10.35
C VAL A 121 22.50 8.65 10.08
N PRO A 122 23.32 9.54 9.47
CA PRO A 122 22.85 10.85 9.04
C PRO A 122 21.57 10.76 8.21
N ASN A 123 20.53 11.53 8.57
CA ASN A 123 19.20 11.36 8.00
C ASN A 123 19.15 11.50 6.47
N TRP A 124 19.98 12.35 5.87
CA TRP A 124 20.04 12.47 4.41
C TRP A 124 20.43 11.14 3.71
N ILE A 125 21.24 10.30 4.36
CA ILE A 125 21.57 8.95 3.84
C ILE A 125 20.35 8.04 4.02
N VAL A 126 19.69 8.08 5.18
CA VAL A 126 18.44 7.35 5.44
C VAL A 126 17.38 7.69 4.38
N GLN A 127 17.20 8.98 4.07
CA GLN A 127 16.27 9.46 3.06
C GLN A 127 16.58 8.92 1.67
N LYS A 128 17.87 8.85 1.31
CA LYS A 128 18.33 8.45 -0.03
C LYS A 128 18.42 6.93 -0.22
N LYS A 129 18.81 6.19 0.82
CA LYS A 129 19.12 4.76 0.73
C LYS A 129 18.02 3.86 1.27
N LEU A 130 17.23 4.35 2.23
CA LEU A 130 16.16 3.58 2.85
C LEU A 130 14.78 4.09 2.40
N LEU A 131 14.45 5.37 2.62
CA LEU A 131 13.10 5.88 2.36
C LEU A 131 12.78 6.14 0.88
N TYR A 132 13.79 6.44 0.05
CA TYR A 132 13.61 6.57 -1.41
C TYR A 132 13.05 5.28 -2.05
N PRO A 133 13.60 4.08 -1.78
CA PRO A 133 12.99 2.80 -2.17
C PRO A 133 11.52 2.66 -1.77
N PHE A 134 11.14 3.02 -0.54
CA PHE A 134 9.73 2.98 -0.13
C PHE A 134 8.84 3.95 -0.93
N ARG A 135 9.29 5.19 -1.18
CA ARG A 135 8.54 6.16 -2.00
C ARG A 135 8.40 5.73 -3.47
N LYS A 136 9.39 5.00 -3.99
CA LYS A 136 9.31 4.34 -5.30
C LYS A 136 8.30 3.20 -5.32
N GLN A 137 8.16 2.47 -4.23
CA GLN A 137 7.13 1.43 -4.06
C GLN A 137 5.73 2.04 -3.95
N VAL A 138 5.56 3.17 -3.25
CA VAL A 138 4.31 3.95 -3.24
C VAL A 138 3.85 4.34 -4.65
N GLY A 139 4.75 4.90 -5.46
CA GLY A 139 4.44 5.22 -6.85
C GLY A 139 4.10 3.99 -7.69
N GLY A 140 4.69 2.84 -7.36
CA GLY A 140 4.36 1.56 -7.97
C GLY A 140 2.95 1.07 -7.66
N SER A 141 2.52 1.17 -6.41
CA SER A 141 1.18 0.76 -5.98
C SER A 141 0.11 1.62 -6.67
N ILE A 142 0.31 2.94 -6.69
CA ILE A 142 -0.58 3.89 -7.36
C ILE A 142 -0.65 3.63 -8.88
N LEU A 143 0.49 3.41 -9.55
CA LEU A 143 0.52 3.11 -10.98
C LEU A 143 -0.11 1.75 -11.29
N SER A 144 0.05 0.77 -10.40
CA SER A 144 -0.53 -0.57 -10.58
C SER A 144 -2.06 -0.53 -10.58
N ALA A 145 -2.69 0.31 -9.76
CA ALA A 145 -4.15 0.48 -9.82
C ALA A 145 -4.64 1.01 -11.19
N LYS A 146 -3.92 1.98 -11.79
CA LYS A 146 -4.22 2.45 -13.15
C LYS A 146 -4.13 1.29 -14.15
N LEU A 147 -3.02 0.54 -14.10
CA LEU A 147 -2.79 -0.56 -15.03
C LEU A 147 -3.81 -1.69 -14.84
N ALA A 148 -4.23 -1.97 -13.60
CA ALA A 148 -5.24 -2.97 -13.31
C ALA A 148 -6.59 -2.59 -13.91
N LEU A 149 -6.99 -1.31 -13.80
CA LEU A 149 -8.23 -0.85 -14.44
C LEU A 149 -8.15 -0.94 -15.97
N GLU A 150 -7.02 -0.56 -16.56
CA GLU A 150 -6.85 -0.52 -18.02
C GLU A 150 -6.66 -1.90 -18.66
N ARG A 151 -6.10 -2.86 -17.92
CA ARG A 151 -5.60 -4.14 -18.46
C ARG A 151 -6.19 -5.37 -17.78
N GLY A 152 -7.07 -5.16 -16.80
CA GLY A 152 -7.74 -6.20 -16.03
C GLY A 152 -6.95 -6.73 -14.83
N TRP A 153 -5.63 -6.48 -14.76
CA TRP A 153 -4.79 -6.86 -13.62
C TRP A 153 -3.49 -6.06 -13.61
N ALA A 154 -2.85 -5.96 -12.44
CA ALA A 154 -1.48 -5.49 -12.31
C ALA A 154 -0.82 -6.03 -11.04
N ILE A 155 0.50 -6.06 -11.03
CA ILE A 155 1.32 -6.42 -9.87
C ILE A 155 2.30 -5.30 -9.61
N ASN A 156 2.25 -4.68 -8.43
CA ASN A 156 3.44 -4.02 -7.89
C ASN A 156 4.29 -5.09 -7.23
N VAL A 157 5.53 -5.29 -7.68
CA VAL A 157 6.39 -6.32 -7.09
C VAL A 157 6.72 -5.98 -5.63
N GLY A 158 6.77 -4.68 -5.29
CA GLY A 158 6.90 -4.19 -3.92
C GLY A 158 5.60 -3.61 -3.36
N GLY A 159 5.72 -2.74 -2.36
CA GLY A 159 4.58 -2.13 -1.66
C GLY A 159 3.93 -3.11 -0.67
N GLY A 160 2.63 -2.90 -0.41
CA GLY A 160 1.87 -3.70 0.54
C GLY A 160 2.19 -3.34 1.99
N PHE A 161 2.45 -2.06 2.26
CA PHE A 161 2.90 -1.56 3.57
C PHE A 161 1.72 -1.39 4.53
N HIS A 162 1.05 -2.49 4.83
CA HIS A 162 -0.25 -2.54 5.52
C HIS A 162 -0.23 -2.08 6.99
N HIS A 163 0.95 -1.94 7.62
CA HIS A 163 1.08 -1.44 8.99
C HIS A 163 1.21 0.08 9.09
N CYS A 164 1.39 0.80 7.97
CA CYS A 164 1.49 2.26 7.98
C CYS A 164 0.11 2.89 7.76
N SER A 165 -0.23 3.85 8.61
CA SER A 165 -1.42 4.72 8.50
C SER A 165 -1.01 6.16 8.15
N ALA A 166 -1.99 7.06 8.05
CA ALA A 166 -1.78 8.48 7.82
C ALA A 166 -0.80 9.15 8.81
N GLU A 167 -0.80 8.72 10.06
CA GLU A 167 -0.07 9.40 11.14
C GLU A 167 1.08 8.57 11.74
N GLU A 168 1.17 7.29 11.38
CA GLU A 168 2.10 6.36 12.00
C GLU A 168 2.63 5.32 11.02
N GLY A 169 3.91 4.98 11.16
CA GLY A 169 4.53 3.82 10.54
C GLY A 169 4.92 2.81 11.62
N GLY A 170 5.05 1.55 11.23
CA GLY A 170 5.38 0.43 12.11
C GLY A 170 5.49 -0.86 11.30
N GLY A 171 5.98 -1.95 11.91
CA GLY A 171 6.09 -3.25 11.22
C GLY A 171 6.80 -3.15 9.86
N PHE A 172 7.92 -2.41 9.82
CA PHE A 172 8.72 -2.16 8.60
C PHE A 172 8.07 -1.25 7.54
N CYS A 173 6.88 -0.70 7.81
CA CYS A 173 6.09 0.09 6.89
C CYS A 173 6.22 1.59 7.19
N ALA A 174 6.89 2.34 6.31
CA ALA A 174 7.13 3.78 6.49
C ALA A 174 6.12 4.71 5.78
N TYR A 175 5.45 4.21 4.74
CA TYR A 175 4.45 4.99 4.00
C TYR A 175 3.23 4.10 3.71
N ALA A 176 2.02 4.67 3.84
CA ALA A 176 0.74 3.99 3.65
C ALA A 176 0.41 3.89 2.15
N ASP A 177 1.18 3.08 1.42
CA ASP A 177 1.05 2.95 -0.03
C ASP A 177 -0.34 2.42 -0.46
N ILE A 178 -0.93 1.52 0.33
CA ILE A 178 -2.28 1.00 0.13
C ILE A 178 -3.30 2.15 0.21
N SER A 179 -3.28 2.91 1.31
CA SER A 179 -4.18 4.05 1.51
C SER A 179 -4.01 5.12 0.44
N LEU A 180 -2.77 5.41 0.06
CA LEU A 180 -2.47 6.36 -1.02
C LEU A 180 -3.01 5.84 -2.36
N CYS A 181 -2.78 4.57 -2.69
CA CYS A 181 -3.31 3.94 -3.90
C CYS A 181 -4.83 4.09 -4.01
N ILE A 182 -5.55 3.78 -2.93
CA ILE A 182 -7.02 3.87 -2.85
C ILE A 182 -7.53 5.31 -3.02
N GLN A 183 -6.93 6.28 -2.32
CA GLN A 183 -7.31 7.70 -2.47
C GLN A 183 -7.09 8.20 -3.90
N PHE A 184 -5.98 7.80 -4.54
CA PHE A 184 -5.73 8.10 -5.94
C PHE A 184 -6.74 7.42 -6.87
N ALA A 185 -7.11 6.17 -6.62
CA ALA A 185 -8.08 5.42 -7.41
C ALA A 185 -9.48 6.07 -7.35
N PHE A 186 -9.93 6.52 -6.18
CA PHE A 186 -11.21 7.23 -6.05
C PHE A 186 -11.28 8.48 -6.94
N VAL A 187 -10.20 9.24 -7.05
CA VAL A 187 -10.20 10.52 -7.78
C VAL A 187 -9.80 10.37 -9.26
N ARG A 188 -8.72 9.64 -9.55
CA ARG A 188 -8.16 9.54 -10.91
C ARG A 188 -8.82 8.47 -11.77
N LEU A 189 -9.30 7.40 -11.12
CA LEU A 189 -9.91 6.26 -11.79
C LEU A 189 -11.44 6.26 -11.66
N ASN A 190 -12.00 7.22 -10.93
CA ASN A 190 -13.43 7.34 -10.66
C ASN A 190 -14.04 6.04 -10.10
N ILE A 191 -13.26 5.30 -9.31
CA ILE A 191 -13.73 4.11 -8.61
C ILE A 191 -14.64 4.57 -7.46
N SER A 192 -15.81 3.96 -7.33
CA SER A 192 -16.77 4.31 -6.27
C SER A 192 -16.66 3.42 -5.04
N ARG A 193 -16.18 2.18 -5.22
CA ARG A 193 -16.01 1.17 -4.17
C ARG A 193 -14.79 0.31 -4.41
N LEU A 194 -14.11 -0.11 -3.34
CA LEU A 194 -12.93 -0.96 -3.36
C LEU A 194 -13.07 -2.10 -2.34
N LEU A 195 -12.51 -3.24 -2.68
CA LEU A 195 -12.35 -4.39 -1.80
C LEU A 195 -10.85 -4.58 -1.54
N ILE A 196 -10.46 -4.59 -0.28
CA ILE A 196 -9.15 -5.04 0.17
C ILE A 196 -9.30 -6.49 0.63
N ILE A 197 -8.43 -7.35 0.11
CA ILE A 197 -8.25 -8.72 0.59
C ILE A 197 -6.82 -8.78 1.12
N ASP A 198 -6.65 -8.64 2.44
CA ASP A 198 -5.36 -8.82 3.10
C ASP A 198 -5.22 -10.27 3.58
N LEU A 199 -4.14 -10.90 3.14
CA LEU A 199 -3.78 -12.29 3.42
C LEU A 199 -2.41 -12.41 4.06
N ASP A 200 -1.82 -11.29 4.51
CA ASP A 200 -0.62 -11.34 5.35
C ASP A 200 -0.92 -12.07 6.66
N ALA A 201 0.11 -12.66 7.26
CA ALA A 201 -0.06 -13.34 8.54
C ALA A 201 -0.39 -12.35 9.68
N HIS A 202 0.00 -11.10 9.55
CA HIS A 202 -0.29 -10.03 10.51
C HIS A 202 -1.53 -9.23 10.09
N GLN A 203 -2.24 -8.69 11.07
CA GLN A 203 -3.35 -7.76 10.85
C GLN A 203 -2.86 -6.49 10.12
N GLY A 204 -3.58 -6.08 9.06
CA GLY A 204 -3.34 -4.89 8.25
C GLY A 204 -3.78 -3.57 8.88
N ASN A 205 -3.40 -3.35 10.15
CA ASN A 205 -3.92 -2.28 11.00
C ASN A 205 -3.77 -0.83 10.46
N GLY A 206 -2.84 -0.58 9.54
CA GLY A 206 -2.62 0.74 8.95
C GLY A 206 -3.79 1.20 8.09
N HIS A 207 -4.19 0.38 7.10
CA HIS A 207 -5.28 0.71 6.20
C HIS A 207 -6.66 0.56 6.86
N GLU A 208 -6.80 -0.35 7.83
CA GLU A 208 -8.00 -0.43 8.69
C GLU A 208 -8.29 0.89 9.40
N LYS A 209 -7.27 1.53 9.99
CA LYS A 209 -7.42 2.84 10.65
C LYS A 209 -7.77 3.94 9.64
N ASP A 210 -7.07 3.97 8.51
CA ASP A 210 -7.24 5.02 7.50
C ASP A 210 -8.64 5.01 6.87
N PHE A 211 -9.27 3.84 6.78
CA PHE A 211 -10.62 3.67 6.20
C PHE A 211 -11.71 3.32 7.22
N ALA A 212 -11.43 3.50 8.51
CA ALA A 212 -12.30 3.17 9.64
C ALA A 212 -13.80 3.49 9.48
N ASN A 213 -14.12 4.59 8.79
CA ASN A 213 -15.50 5.04 8.58
C ASN A 213 -15.80 5.36 7.10
N ASP A 214 -15.01 4.81 6.16
CA ASP A 214 -15.21 5.02 4.74
C ASP A 214 -15.92 3.81 4.12
N GLY A 215 -17.26 3.84 4.09
CA GLY A 215 -18.09 2.75 3.55
C GLY A 215 -17.92 2.45 2.05
N ARG A 216 -17.02 3.16 1.35
CA ARG A 216 -16.59 2.83 -0.01
C ARG A 216 -15.54 1.72 -0.02
N VAL A 217 -14.80 1.51 1.08
CA VAL A 217 -13.79 0.46 1.20
C VAL A 217 -14.37 -0.68 2.03
N TYR A 218 -14.30 -1.89 1.49
CA TYR A 218 -14.61 -3.11 2.22
C TYR A 218 -13.31 -3.84 2.53
N ILE A 219 -13.09 -4.23 3.78
CA ILE A 219 -11.85 -4.88 4.22
C ILE A 219 -12.16 -6.32 4.65
N LEU A 220 -11.62 -7.27 3.89
CA LEU A 220 -11.37 -8.62 4.39
C LEU A 220 -9.92 -8.70 4.83
N ASP A 221 -9.72 -9.12 6.07
CA ASP A 221 -8.39 -9.42 6.61
C ASP A 221 -8.40 -10.81 7.26
N MET A 222 -7.49 -11.65 6.80
CA MET A 222 -7.31 -13.04 7.22
C MET A 222 -5.90 -13.25 7.78
N TYR A 223 -5.79 -13.12 9.11
CA TYR A 223 -4.52 -12.99 9.82
C TYR A 223 -4.49 -13.87 11.09
N ASN A 224 -3.30 -14.06 11.66
CA ASN A 224 -3.13 -14.72 12.95
C ASN A 224 -3.34 -13.73 14.10
N ALA A 225 -4.40 -13.91 14.87
CA ALA A 225 -4.75 -12.99 15.97
C ALA A 225 -3.80 -13.06 17.18
N GLY A 226 -2.92 -14.06 17.22
CA GLY A 226 -1.95 -14.29 18.29
C GLY A 226 -0.60 -13.60 18.09
N ILE A 227 -0.40 -12.84 17.00
CA ILE A 227 0.86 -12.15 16.68
C ILE A 227 0.66 -10.64 16.52
N TYR A 228 1.77 -9.90 16.36
CA TYR A 228 1.77 -8.45 16.10
C TYR A 228 0.70 -8.07 15.06
N PRO A 229 -0.05 -6.96 15.22
CA PRO A 229 0.18 -5.80 16.08
C PRO A 229 -0.61 -5.73 17.39
N PHE A 230 -1.56 -6.64 17.65
CA PHE A 230 -2.52 -6.54 18.76
C PHE A 230 -3.34 -5.23 18.79
N ASP A 231 -3.69 -4.72 17.60
CA ASP A 231 -4.39 -3.44 17.46
C ASP A 231 -5.91 -3.64 17.49
N PHE A 232 -6.45 -3.81 18.70
CA PHE A 232 -7.87 -4.07 18.91
C PHE A 232 -8.79 -2.95 18.43
N THR A 233 -8.29 -1.72 18.34
CA THR A 233 -9.06 -0.58 17.81
C THR A 233 -9.18 -0.69 16.30
N ALA A 234 -8.05 -0.87 15.59
CA ALA A 234 -8.05 -1.03 14.14
C ALA A 234 -8.91 -2.24 13.71
N LYS A 235 -8.82 -3.33 14.47
CA LYS A 235 -9.59 -4.56 14.26
C LYS A 235 -11.10 -4.32 14.19
N GLN A 236 -11.63 -3.29 14.85
CA GLN A 236 -13.07 -2.99 14.80
C GLN A 236 -13.54 -2.57 13.40
N TYR A 237 -12.64 -2.08 12.55
CA TYR A 237 -12.93 -1.55 11.23
C TYR A 237 -12.81 -2.56 10.09
N ILE A 238 -12.42 -3.80 10.39
CA ILE A 238 -12.42 -4.88 9.40
C ILE A 238 -13.86 -5.36 9.21
N ASP A 239 -14.38 -5.26 7.98
CA ASP A 239 -15.74 -5.72 7.64
C ASP A 239 -15.87 -7.24 7.76
N GLN A 240 -14.87 -7.99 7.28
CA GLN A 240 -14.83 -9.44 7.35
C GLN A 240 -13.49 -9.95 7.90
N LYS A 241 -13.51 -10.31 9.18
CA LYS A 241 -12.35 -10.84 9.90
C LYS A 241 -12.31 -12.35 9.83
N VAL A 242 -11.17 -12.92 9.45
CA VAL A 242 -10.91 -14.36 9.57
C VAL A 242 -9.66 -14.56 10.43
N GLU A 243 -9.88 -14.82 11.72
CA GLU A 243 -8.78 -14.99 12.67
C GLU A 243 -8.26 -16.43 12.68
N LEU A 244 -6.97 -16.58 12.39
CA LEU A 244 -6.28 -17.86 12.31
C LEU A 244 -5.46 -18.13 13.57
N ALA A 245 -5.21 -19.41 13.83
CA ALA A 245 -4.33 -19.85 14.90
C ALA A 245 -2.91 -20.16 14.36
N SER A 246 -1.91 -20.02 15.24
CA SER A 246 -0.57 -20.49 14.92
C SER A 246 -0.57 -21.98 14.57
N GLY A 247 -0.05 -22.30 13.38
CA GLY A 247 0.03 -23.68 12.90
C GLY A 247 -1.14 -24.15 12.01
N THR A 248 -2.09 -23.27 11.70
CA THR A 248 -3.13 -23.50 10.66
C THR A 248 -2.49 -24.09 9.40
N LYS A 249 -3.10 -25.18 8.89
CA LYS A 249 -2.59 -25.92 7.74
C LYS A 249 -3.16 -25.38 6.44
N THR A 250 -2.54 -25.75 5.31
CA THR A 250 -2.94 -25.29 3.98
C THR A 250 -4.42 -25.57 3.68
N ASP A 251 -4.91 -26.78 3.94
CA ASP A 251 -6.29 -27.14 3.60
C ASP A 251 -7.31 -26.32 4.43
N GLU A 252 -7.06 -26.19 5.73
CA GLU A 252 -7.89 -25.35 6.63
C GLU A 252 -7.84 -23.87 6.20
N TYR A 253 -6.66 -23.35 5.87
CA TYR A 253 -6.50 -21.98 5.38
C TYR A 253 -7.31 -21.77 4.09
N LEU A 254 -7.16 -22.64 3.11
CA LEU A 254 -7.86 -22.51 1.83
C LEU A 254 -9.37 -22.65 1.99
N GLU A 255 -9.84 -23.58 2.83
CA GLU A 255 -11.28 -23.72 3.12
C GLU A 255 -11.87 -22.45 3.76
N LEU A 256 -11.16 -21.83 4.69
CA LEU A 256 -11.59 -20.58 5.32
C LEU A 256 -11.56 -19.42 4.33
N LEU A 257 -10.54 -19.34 3.48
CA LEU A 257 -10.43 -18.33 2.45
C LEU A 257 -11.56 -18.45 1.42
N ASP A 258 -11.85 -19.67 0.93
CA ASP A 258 -12.92 -19.91 -0.04
C ASP A 258 -14.28 -19.47 0.53
N LYS A 259 -14.60 -19.88 1.77
CA LYS A 259 -15.81 -19.42 2.46
C LYS A 259 -15.86 -17.90 2.59
N ALA A 260 -14.72 -17.28 2.87
CA ALA A 260 -14.62 -15.85 3.03
C ALA A 260 -14.86 -15.10 1.71
N LEU A 261 -14.30 -15.59 0.60
CA LEU A 261 -14.50 -15.01 -0.73
C LEU A 261 -15.94 -15.20 -1.23
N GLU A 262 -16.56 -16.35 -0.96
CA GLU A 262 -17.98 -16.57 -1.26
C GLU A 262 -18.88 -15.53 -0.58
N ASN A 263 -18.68 -15.30 0.72
CA ASN A 263 -19.45 -14.32 1.49
C ASN A 263 -19.38 -12.91 0.89
N ILE A 264 -18.20 -12.48 0.42
CA ILE A 264 -18.03 -11.18 -0.24
C ILE A 264 -18.83 -11.10 -1.52
N LEU A 265 -18.78 -12.13 -2.37
CA LEU A 265 -19.53 -12.15 -3.63
C LEU A 265 -21.03 -12.05 -3.38
N PHE A 266 -21.55 -12.74 -2.36
CA PHE A 266 -22.95 -12.61 -1.95
C PHE A 266 -23.30 -11.23 -1.40
N ALA A 267 -22.45 -10.63 -0.56
CA ALA A 267 -22.66 -9.30 -0.01
C ALA A 267 -22.55 -8.18 -1.07
N GLY A 268 -21.67 -8.36 -2.06
CA GLY A 268 -21.48 -7.44 -3.19
C GLY A 268 -22.66 -7.40 -4.16
N LEU A 269 -23.46 -8.48 -4.24
CA LEU A 269 -24.69 -8.52 -5.03
C LEU A 269 -25.88 -7.81 -4.36
N GLN A 270 -25.78 -7.42 -3.08
CA GLN A 270 -26.87 -6.82 -2.30
C GLN A 270 -26.71 -5.31 -2.02
N LYS A 271 -25.58 -4.69 -2.39
CA LYS A 271 -25.33 -3.24 -2.24
C LYS A 271 -25.02 -2.60 -3.58
#